data_AF-A0A379UXV8-F1
#
_entry.id   AF-A0A379UXV8-F1
#
_cell.length_a   1.000
_cell.length_b   1.000
_cell.length_c   1.000
_cell.angle_alpha   90.00
_cell.angle_beta   90.00
_cell.angle_gamma   90.00
#
_symmetry.space_group_name_H-M   'P 1'
#
loop_
_entity.id
_entity.type
_entity.pdbx_description
1 polymer ?
#
loop_
_entity_poly.entity_id
_entity_poly.type
_entity_poly.pdbx_seq_one_letter_code
_entity_poly.pdbx_strand_id
1 'polypeptide(L)' 'MNVIDWINMFALAVSEENAAGGRVVTAPTNGACGIIPAVLAYYDKFRRPVNANSIARYLLSAGRLACCTR' A
#
# COMPACT_ATOMS: atom_id res chain seq x y z
N MET A 1 -11.20 -15.66 7.99
CA MET A 1 -10.75 -14.66 7.00
C MET A 1 -9.44 -15.10 6.41
N ASN A 2 -9.39 -15.17 5.08
CA ASN A 2 -8.20 -15.44 4.31
C ASN A 2 -7.31 -14.19 4.24
N VAL A 3 -6.04 -14.39 3.87
CA VAL A 3 -5.06 -13.30 3.66
C VAL A 3 -5.61 -12.24 2.71
N ILE A 4 -6.29 -12.69 1.65
CA ILE A 4 -6.87 -11.83 0.62
C ILE A 4 -7.96 -10.90 1.19
N ASP A 5 -8.77 -11.36 2.14
CA ASP A 5 -9.86 -10.55 2.71
C ASP A 5 -9.30 -9.31 3.43
N TRP A 6 -8.19 -9.47 4.15
CA TRP A 6 -7.53 -8.36 4.84
C TRP A 6 -6.90 -7.36 3.88
N ILE A 7 -6.21 -7.85 2.86
CA ILE A 7 -5.58 -6.99 1.84
C ILE A 7 -6.68 -6.20 1.10
N ASN A 8 -7.78 -6.86 0.74
CA ASN A 8 -8.93 -6.21 0.10
C ASN A 8 -9.55 -5.14 0.98
N MET A 9 -9.75 -5.40 2.28
CA MET A 9 -10.27 -4.40 3.21
C MET A 9 -9.37 -3.15 3.28
N PHE A 10 -8.05 -3.32 3.41
CA PHE A 10 -7.16 -2.16 3.46
C PHE A 10 -7.12 -1.38 2.14
N ALA A 11 -7.14 -2.08 1.00
CA ALA A 11 -7.13 -1.44 -0.31
C ALA A 11 -8.43 -0.65 -0.57
N LEU A 12 -9.58 -1.22 -0.19
CA LEU A 12 -10.87 -0.54 -0.31
C LEU A 12 -10.95 0.69 0.59
N ALA A 13 -10.48 0.61 1.84
CA ALA A 13 -10.49 1.75 2.76
C ALA A 13 -9.75 2.97 2.16
N VAL A 14 -8.57 2.78 1.57
CA VAL A 14 -7.82 3.87 0.94
C VAL A 14 -8.48 4.36 -0.36
N SER A 15 -9.12 3.45 -1.09
CA SER A 15 -9.83 3.80 -2.34
C SER A 15 -11.09 4.61 -2.06
N GLU A 16 -11.79 4.32 -0.95
CA GLU A 16 -12.93 5.09 -0.46
C GLU A 16 -12.50 6.48 0.00
N GLU A 17 -11.39 6.63 0.72
CA GLU A 17 -10.82 7.95 1.06
C GLU A 17 -10.49 8.77 -0.18
N ASN A 18 -9.92 8.15 -1.22
CA ASN A 18 -9.69 8.82 -2.51
C ASN A 18 -11.01 9.27 -3.18
N ALA A 19 -12.02 8.41 -3.17
CA ALA A 19 -13.32 8.71 -3.78
C ALA A 19 -14.11 9.79 -3.01
N ALA A 20 -13.92 9.86 -1.69
CA ALA A 20 -14.51 10.89 -0.83
C ALA A 20 -13.83 12.26 -0.96
N GLY A 21 -12.78 12.38 -1.78
CA GLY A 21 -11.99 13.61 -1.91
C GLY A 21 -11.06 13.86 -0.72
N GLY A 22 -10.75 12.81 0.04
CA GLY A 22 -9.79 12.84 1.14
C GLY A 22 -8.34 13.02 0.68
N ARG A 23 -7.43 13.04 1.65
CA ARG A 23 -5.99 13.15 1.38
C ARG A 23 -5.43 11.78 1.07
N VAL A 24 -4.87 11.62 -0.12
CA VAL A 24 -4.24 10.36 -0.56
C VAL A 24 -2.84 10.59 -1.11
N VAL A 25 -2.00 9.56 -1.01
CA VAL A 25 -0.67 9.53 -1.60
C VAL A 25 -0.71 8.69 -2.87
N THR A 26 -0.18 9.22 -3.97
CA THR A 26 -0.11 8.52 -5.25
C THR A 26 0.78 7.29 -5.16
N ALA A 27 0.33 6.17 -5.74
CA ALA A 27 1.13 4.94 -5.75
C ALA A 27 0.77 3.99 -6.93
N PRO A 28 1.06 4.34 -8.20
CA PRO A 28 1.70 5.56 -8.70
C PRO A 28 0.71 6.68 -9.11
N THR A 29 -0.59 6.36 -9.17
CA THR A 29 -1.68 7.31 -9.45
C THR A 29 -2.66 7.31 -8.28
N ASN A 30 -3.61 8.26 -8.29
CA ASN A 30 -4.70 8.28 -7.30
C ASN A 30 -5.56 7.01 -7.38
N GLY A 31 -5.83 6.48 -8.58
CA GLY A 31 -6.63 5.27 -8.74
C GLY A 31 -5.98 4.00 -8.18
N ALA A 32 -4.64 3.98 -8.06
CA ALA A 32 -3.88 2.84 -7.54
C ALA A 32 -3.37 3.03 -6.10
N CYS A 33 -3.74 4.14 -5.44
CA CYS A 33 -3.16 4.55 -4.16
C CYS A 33 -3.31 3.52 -3.01
N GLY A 34 -4.33 2.66 -3.07
CA GLY A 34 -4.62 1.68 -2.02
C GLY A 34 -3.72 0.45 -1.99
N ILE A 35 -3.00 0.13 -3.08
CA ILE A 35 -2.27 -1.15 -3.20
C ILE A 35 -1.04 -1.20 -2.29
N ILE A 36 -0.16 -0.20 -2.43
CA ILE A 36 1.09 -0.10 -1.64
C ILE A 36 0.83 -0.07 -0.12
N PRO A 37 -0.10 0.76 0.42
CA PRO A 37 -0.40 0.77 1.84
C PRO A 37 -1.12 -0.50 2.31
N ALA A 38 -1.95 -1.15 1.49
CA ALA A 38 -2.64 -2.38 1.89
C ALA A 38 -1.67 -3.53 2.19
N VAL A 39 -0.67 -3.72 1.32
CA VAL A 39 0.35 -4.77 1.52
C VAL A 39 1.23 -4.45 2.75
N LEU A 40 1.61 -3.18 2.91
CA LEU A 40 2.41 -2.75 4.06
C LEU A 40 1.66 -2.93 5.39
N ALA A 41 0.38 -2.54 5.44
CA ALA A 41 -0.47 -2.69 6.61
C ALA A 41 -0.71 -4.15 6.97
N TYR A 42 -0.91 -5.02 5.98
CA TYR A 42 -1.01 -6.46 6.21
C TYR A 42 0.29 -7.02 6.80
N TYR A 43 1.45 -6.65 6.24
CA TYR A 43 2.75 -7.12 6.70
C TYR A 43 3.03 -6.69 8.15
N ASP A 44 2.78 -5.42 8.46
CA ASP A 44 2.95 -4.86 9.81
C ASP A 44 2.05 -5.56 10.83
N LYS A 45 0.78 -5.76 10.49
CA LYS A 45 -0.23 -6.29 11.42
C LYS A 45 -0.12 -7.79 11.68
N PHE A 46 0.25 -8.59 10.66
CA PHE A 46 0.15 -10.05 10.75
C PHE A 46 1.48 -10.79 10.62
N ARG A 47 2.56 -10.15 10.15
CA ARG A 47 3.85 -10.82 9.98
C ARG A 47 4.89 -10.33 10.97
N ARG A 48 5.24 -9.04 10.90
CA ARG A 48 6.29 -8.47 11.74
C ARG A 48 6.12 -6.94 11.79
N PRO A 49 6.28 -6.33 12.97
CA PRO A 49 6.25 -4.87 13.07
C PRO A 49 7.28 -4.25 12.13
N VAL A 50 6.84 -3.26 11.35
CA VAL A 50 7.72 -2.57 10.41
C VAL A 50 8.56 -1.53 11.16
N ASN A 51 9.82 -1.45 10.78
CA ASN A 51 10.72 -0.39 11.22
C ASN A 51 11.05 0.53 10.04
N ALA A 52 11.62 1.70 10.33
CA ALA A 52 11.95 2.70 9.30
C ALA A 52 12.81 2.11 8.16
N ASN A 53 13.77 1.25 8.48
CA ASN A 53 14.61 0.57 7.49
C ASN A 53 13.85 -0.41 6.59
N SER A 54 12.78 -1.04 7.10
CA SER A 54 11.93 -1.94 6.33
C SER A 54 10.99 -1.15 5.42
N ILE A 55 10.42 -0.04 5.92
CA ILE A 55 9.60 0.88 5.12
C ILE A 55 10.42 1.49 3.99
N ALA A 56 11.62 2.01 4.28
CA ALA A 56 12.51 2.59 3.28
C ALA A 56 12.87 1.56 2.19
N ARG A 57 13.24 0.34 2.57
CA ARG A 57 13.54 -0.73 1.60
C ARG A 57 12.32 -1.12 0.76
N TYR A 58 11.15 -1.19 1.36
CA TYR A 58 9.90 -1.49 0.65
C TYR A 58 9.58 -0.42 -0.40
N LEU A 59 9.60 0.85 -0.01
CA LEU A 59 9.32 1.97 -0.91
C LEU A 59 10.40 2.12 -2.00
N LEU A 60 11.68 1.93 -1.67
CA LEU A 60 12.78 1.97 -2.65
C LEU A 60 12.63 0.86 -3.69
N SER A 61 12.29 -0.36 -3.26
CA SER A 61 12.10 -1.51 -4.14
C SER A 61 10.87 -1.32 -5.04
N ALA A 62 9.75 -0.86 -4.46
CA ALA A 62 8.54 -0.54 -5.20
C ALA A 62 8.78 0.57 -6.24
N GLY A 63 9.47 1.64 -5.85
CA GLY A 63 9.84 2.73 -6.76
C GLY A 63 10.75 2.28 -7.90
N ARG A 64 11.73 1.41 -7.61
CA ARG A 64 12.61 0.85 -8.64
C ARG A 64 11.82 0.02 -9.65
N LEU A 65 10.92 -0.84 -9.20
CA LEU A 65 10.06 -1.64 -10.07
C LEU A 65 9.16 -0.76 -10.92
N ALA A 66 8.50 0.24 -10.33
CA ALA A 66 7.65 1.19 -11.04
C ALA A 66 8.40 1.96 -12.14
N CYS A 67 9.68 2.29 -11.90
CA CYS A 67 10.53 2.96 -12.88
C CYS A 67 10.91 2.03 -14.06
N CYS A 68 11.05 0.73 -13.82
CA CYS A 68 11.39 -0.26 -14.84
C CYS A 68 10.19 -0.67 -15.71
N THR A 69 8.96 -0.46 -15.27
CA THR A 69 7.73 -0.80 -16.01
C THR A 69 7.32 0.29 -17.01
N ARG A 70 8.31 0.97 -17.61
CA ARG A 70 8.14 2.06 -18.56
C ARG A 70 8.74 1.70 -19.91
#